data_AF-A0A536XH64-F1
#
_entry.id   AF-A0A536XH64-F1
#
_cell.length_a   1.000
_cell.length_b   1.000
_cell.length_c   1.000
_cell.angle_alpha   90.00
_cell.angle_beta   90.00
_cell.angle_gamma   90.00
#
_symmetry.space_group_name_H-M   'P 1'
#
loop_
_entity.id
_entity.type
_entity.pdbx_description
1 polymer ?
#
loop_
_entity_poly.entity_id
_entity_poly.type
_entity_poly.pdbx_seq_one_letter_code
_entity_poly.pdbx_strand_id
1 'polypeptide(L)'
;MIHRYSAFVTAALFASAAYGASVLAPGSDEELVPTGKGWGQRSAPGKVAPRAKPVGSSGILYHGGPLLSSPNVYFIWYGNWSGNDATTILTHLAGSIGGSPYFNINTTYSDGNGTAVINVVNYAGSTSDDGYSQGTALSDAGVEGVVAGAISGGKLPADSKGVYFVLTSADVNETSGFCTQYCGWHGHGTIFGADTKYAFVGNPDRCPGACEAQATGPNGNAGADGMASIVAHELEETVTDPNLNAWYDRRGEENADKCAWTYGTIYRTSNGAYANMKLAGHDYLIQRNWANASAGYCALSY
;
A
#
# COMPACT_ATOMS: atom_id res chain seq x y z
N MET A 1 24.78 55.10 56.83
CA MET A 1 23.83 54.20 57.51
C MET A 1 23.35 53.19 56.47
N ILE A 2 23.85 51.96 56.57
CA ILE A 2 23.74 50.93 55.53
C ILE A 2 22.36 50.27 55.67
N HIS A 3 21.57 50.24 54.58
CA HIS A 3 20.39 49.39 54.48
C HIS A 3 20.59 48.41 53.33
N ARG A 4 20.72 47.14 53.72
CA ARG A 4 20.76 45.97 52.84
C ARG A 4 19.31 45.64 52.45
N TYR A 5 19.01 45.60 51.15
CA TYR A 5 17.82 44.93 50.65
C TYR A 5 18.27 43.65 49.94
N SER A 6 18.01 42.52 50.58
CA SER A 6 18.13 41.18 49.98
C SER A 6 16.93 40.95 49.07
N ALA A 7 17.15 40.87 47.76
CA ALA A 7 16.16 40.38 46.82
C ALA A 7 16.23 38.85 46.78
N PHE A 8 15.21 38.18 47.33
CA PHE A 8 14.99 36.75 47.11
C PHE A 8 14.33 36.56 45.74
N VAL A 9 15.07 36.02 44.77
CA VAL A 9 14.50 35.55 43.50
C VAL A 9 13.93 34.16 43.75
N THR A 10 12.61 34.04 43.75
CA THR A 10 11.91 32.75 43.78
C THR A 10 11.95 32.17 42.36
N ALA A 11 12.83 31.19 42.12
CA ALA A 11 12.82 30.42 40.89
C ALA A 11 11.63 29.45 40.91
N ALA A 12 10.58 29.76 40.14
CA ALA A 12 9.48 28.83 39.90
C ALA A 12 9.96 27.73 38.94
N LEU A 13 10.22 26.55 39.48
CA LEU A 13 10.40 25.31 38.70
C LEU A 13 9.04 24.90 38.12
N PHE A 14 8.82 25.22 36.85
CA PHE A 14 7.75 24.60 36.08
C PHE A 14 8.17 23.16 35.73
N ALA A 15 7.68 22.19 36.49
CA ALA A 15 7.71 20.79 36.08
C ALA A 15 6.71 20.61 34.95
N SER A 16 7.18 20.64 33.71
CA SER A 16 6.42 20.16 32.55
C SER A 16 6.29 18.64 32.67
N ALA A 17 5.12 18.18 33.12
CA ALA A 17 4.75 16.77 32.98
C ALA A 17 4.59 16.48 31.49
N ALA A 18 5.58 15.84 30.89
CA ALA A 18 5.45 15.22 29.58
C ALA A 18 4.43 14.08 29.72
N TYR A 19 3.21 14.30 29.22
CA TYR A 19 2.31 13.20 28.90
C TYR A 19 2.90 12.46 27.71
N GLY A 20 3.80 11.51 27.98
CA GLY A 20 4.11 10.46 27.02
C GLY A 20 2.83 9.65 26.82
N ALA A 21 2.16 9.84 25.70
CA ALA A 21 1.15 8.91 25.24
C ALA A 21 1.86 7.58 24.96
N SER A 22 1.90 6.70 25.95
CA SER A 22 2.31 5.32 25.75
C SER A 22 1.29 4.67 24.82
N VAL A 23 1.77 4.25 23.64
CA VAL A 23 0.98 3.38 22.76
C VAL A 23 0.84 2.05 23.48
N LEU A 24 -0.25 1.90 24.24
CA LEU A 24 -0.57 0.64 24.90
C LEU A 24 -0.84 -0.39 23.80
N ALA A 25 -0.01 -1.43 23.74
CA ALA A 25 -0.29 -2.62 22.96
C ALA A 25 -1.75 -3.06 23.19
N PRO A 26 -2.49 -3.43 22.15
CA PRO A 26 -3.89 -3.82 22.28
C PRO A 26 -4.03 -4.98 23.27
N GLY A 27 -5.11 -4.96 24.06
CA GLY A 27 -5.50 -6.13 24.85
C GLY A 27 -5.87 -7.29 23.91
N SER A 28 -5.79 -8.53 24.38
CA SER A 28 -5.98 -9.75 23.57
C SER A 28 -7.32 -9.88 22.84
N ASP A 29 -8.30 -9.03 23.17
CA ASP A 29 -9.69 -9.13 22.74
C ASP A 29 -10.16 -7.92 21.90
N GLU A 30 -9.28 -6.95 21.62
CA GLU A 30 -9.59 -5.75 20.81
C GLU A 30 -9.30 -6.02 19.33
N GLU A 31 -10.31 -5.83 18.48
CA GLU A 31 -10.20 -5.95 17.02
C GLU A 31 -9.55 -4.69 16.44
N LEU A 32 -8.53 -4.89 15.62
CA LEU A 32 -7.80 -3.80 14.96
C LEU A 32 -8.36 -3.55 13.55
N VAL A 33 -8.20 -2.32 13.06
CA VAL A 33 -8.48 -1.94 11.67
C VAL A 33 -7.17 -1.78 10.90
N PRO A 34 -7.13 -2.10 9.59
CA PRO A 34 -5.93 -1.95 8.81
C PRO A 34 -5.50 -0.49 8.69
N THR A 35 -4.21 -0.29 8.50
CA THR A 35 -3.62 1.02 8.22
C THR A 35 -3.32 1.22 6.74
N GLY A 36 -3.41 0.16 5.92
CA GLY A 36 -2.85 0.09 4.58
C GLY A 36 -1.32 0.01 4.55
N LYS A 37 -0.64 0.00 5.71
CA LYS A 37 0.83 -0.06 5.84
C LYS A 37 1.35 -1.45 6.26
N GLY A 38 0.47 -2.46 6.28
CA GLY A 38 0.77 -3.83 6.67
C GLY A 38 0.68 -4.14 8.16
N TRP A 39 -0.05 -3.32 8.93
CA TRP A 39 -0.41 -3.63 10.31
C TRP A 39 -1.75 -3.02 10.71
N GLY A 40 -2.40 -3.62 11.72
CA GLY A 40 -3.60 -3.06 12.32
C GLY A 40 -3.34 -2.04 13.43
N GLN A 41 -4.29 -1.12 13.59
CA GLN A 41 -4.33 -0.14 14.68
C GLN A 41 -5.72 -0.08 15.32
N ARG A 42 -5.82 0.57 16.48
CA ARG A 42 -7.13 0.80 17.12
C ARG A 42 -7.97 1.74 16.27
N SER A 43 -9.25 1.44 16.13
CA SER A 43 -10.20 2.32 15.45
C SER A 43 -10.29 3.68 16.13
N ALA A 44 -10.42 4.75 15.34
CA ALA A 44 -10.68 6.08 15.90
C ALA A 44 -12.02 6.07 16.68
N PRO A 45 -12.12 6.80 17.82
CA PRO A 45 -13.36 6.88 18.59
C PRO A 45 -14.55 7.31 17.72
N GLY A 46 -15.62 6.52 17.69
CA GLY A 46 -16.81 6.80 16.89
C GLY A 46 -16.81 6.28 15.45
N LYS A 47 -15.70 5.68 14.97
CA LYS A 47 -15.61 4.94 13.71
C LYS A 47 -15.49 3.43 13.94
N VAL A 48 -16.37 2.88 14.77
CA VAL A 48 -16.41 1.43 14.98
C VAL A 48 -17.09 0.81 13.77
N ALA A 49 -16.34 0.07 12.95
CA ALA A 49 -16.94 -0.76 11.92
C ALA A 49 -17.94 -1.72 12.58
N PRO A 50 -19.13 -1.95 11.99
CA PRO A 50 -20.05 -2.94 12.53
C PRO A 50 -19.31 -4.28 12.64
N ARG A 51 -19.44 -4.93 13.81
CA ARG A 51 -18.80 -6.24 14.07
C ARG A 51 -18.95 -7.15 12.86
N ALA A 52 -17.83 -7.63 12.32
CA ALA A 52 -17.85 -8.57 11.22
C ALA A 52 -18.79 -9.74 11.55
N LYS A 53 -19.67 -10.07 10.60
CA LYS A 53 -20.38 -11.33 10.66
C LYS A 53 -19.38 -12.39 10.21
N PRO A 54 -19.12 -13.46 11.00
CA PRO A 54 -18.24 -14.53 10.56
C PRO A 54 -18.86 -15.22 9.34
N VAL A 55 -18.43 -14.83 8.15
CA VAL A 55 -18.74 -15.50 6.90
C VAL A 55 -17.52 -16.34 6.55
N GLY A 56 -17.49 -17.58 7.05
CA GLY A 56 -16.44 -18.55 6.74
C GLY A 56 -15.30 -18.66 7.75
N SER A 57 -14.53 -19.74 7.61
CA SER A 57 -13.38 -20.12 8.44
C SER A 57 -12.04 -19.76 7.78
N SER A 58 -12.04 -18.84 6.83
CA SER A 58 -10.91 -18.54 5.93
C SER A 58 -9.85 -17.62 6.53
N GLY A 59 -9.95 -17.27 7.82
CA GLY A 59 -8.95 -16.44 8.50
C GLY A 59 -8.99 -14.95 8.17
N ILE A 60 -9.92 -14.48 7.32
CA ILE A 60 -10.18 -13.07 7.01
C ILE A 60 -11.70 -12.82 7.02
N LEU A 61 -12.13 -11.64 7.46
CA LEU A 61 -13.55 -11.35 7.69
C LEU A 61 -14.00 -10.11 6.92
N TYR A 62 -15.29 -10.07 6.57
CA TYR A 62 -15.90 -8.89 5.96
C TYR A 62 -16.52 -7.96 7.00
N HIS A 63 -16.19 -6.67 6.93
CA HIS A 63 -16.52 -5.61 7.89
C HIS A 63 -17.48 -4.55 7.33
N GLY A 64 -18.00 -4.76 6.12
CA GLY A 64 -19.10 -3.96 5.56
C GLY A 64 -18.68 -2.87 4.58
N GLY A 65 -17.38 -2.64 4.39
CA GLY A 65 -16.82 -1.68 3.45
C GLY A 65 -17.03 -2.03 1.96
N PRO A 66 -16.92 -1.06 1.04
CA PRO A 66 -17.02 -1.31 -0.39
C PRO A 66 -15.81 -2.12 -0.90
N LEU A 67 -15.94 -2.73 -2.07
CA LEU A 67 -14.83 -3.33 -2.83
C LEU A 67 -14.68 -2.60 -4.17
N LEU A 68 -13.51 -2.64 -4.80
CA LEU A 68 -13.33 -2.19 -6.19
C LEU A 68 -13.44 -3.39 -7.13
N SER A 69 -14.63 -3.60 -7.70
CA SER A 69 -14.87 -4.79 -8.51
C SER A 69 -14.08 -4.83 -9.83
N SER A 70 -13.94 -3.69 -10.50
CA SER A 70 -13.23 -3.54 -11.78
C SER A 70 -12.33 -2.29 -11.74
N PRO A 71 -11.17 -2.36 -11.07
CA PRO A 71 -10.31 -1.20 -10.85
C PRO A 71 -9.68 -0.68 -12.14
N ASN A 72 -9.50 0.65 -12.17
CA ASN A 72 -8.69 1.35 -13.14
C ASN A 72 -7.38 1.79 -12.46
N VAL A 73 -6.24 1.30 -12.91
CA VAL A 73 -4.93 1.64 -12.37
C VAL A 73 -4.38 2.85 -13.11
N TYR A 74 -3.96 3.85 -12.36
CA TYR A 74 -3.25 5.03 -12.86
C TYR A 74 -1.88 5.14 -12.19
N PHE A 75 -0.84 5.39 -12.98
CA PHE A 75 0.51 5.60 -12.44
C PHE A 75 0.91 7.08 -12.49
N ILE A 76 1.48 7.56 -11.38
CA ILE A 76 2.12 8.87 -11.29
C ILE A 76 3.60 8.61 -11.03
N TRP A 77 4.40 8.79 -12.07
CA TRP A 77 5.86 8.65 -12.03
C TRP A 77 6.46 9.88 -11.34
N TYR A 78 6.70 9.77 -10.03
CA TYR A 78 7.16 10.88 -9.20
C TYR A 78 8.69 10.86 -9.06
N GLY A 79 9.34 11.95 -9.45
CA GLY A 79 10.79 12.10 -9.48
C GLY A 79 11.44 11.72 -10.81
N ASN A 80 12.75 11.47 -10.79
CA ASN A 80 13.54 11.28 -12.01
C ASN A 80 13.59 9.81 -12.45
N TRP A 81 12.83 9.51 -13.51
CA TRP A 81 12.76 8.19 -14.15
C TRP A 81 13.57 8.09 -15.45
N SER A 82 14.32 9.12 -15.81
CA SER A 82 15.08 9.15 -17.06
C SER A 82 16.10 8.00 -17.13
N GLY A 83 16.03 7.21 -18.20
CA GLY A 83 16.92 6.06 -18.41
C GLY A 83 16.62 4.84 -17.54
N ASN A 84 15.53 4.84 -16.75
CA ASN A 84 15.11 3.70 -15.95
C ASN A 84 13.92 2.99 -16.61
N ASP A 85 14.07 1.70 -16.90
CA ASP A 85 13.06 0.87 -17.57
C ASP A 85 11.95 0.36 -16.64
N ALA A 86 11.94 0.73 -15.36
CA ALA A 86 10.81 0.53 -14.45
C ALA A 86 9.49 1.05 -15.03
N THR A 87 9.55 2.18 -15.76
CA THR A 87 8.41 2.77 -16.47
C THR A 87 7.77 1.81 -17.49
N THR A 88 8.57 0.92 -18.06
CA THR A 88 8.13 -0.12 -18.98
C THR A 88 7.68 -1.37 -18.21
N ILE A 89 8.53 -1.89 -17.32
CA ILE A 89 8.28 -3.15 -16.57
C ILE A 89 6.97 -3.10 -15.78
N LEU A 90 6.74 -2.01 -15.02
CA LEU A 90 5.55 -1.87 -14.19
C LEU A 90 4.31 -1.56 -15.03
N THR A 91 4.44 -0.80 -16.13
CA THR A 91 3.32 -0.57 -17.05
C THR A 91 2.87 -1.88 -17.70
N HIS A 92 3.81 -2.76 -18.07
CA HIS A 92 3.50 -4.11 -18.54
C HIS A 92 2.79 -4.93 -17.47
N LEU A 93 3.22 -4.87 -16.21
CA LEU A 93 2.53 -5.53 -15.11
C LEU A 93 1.08 -5.03 -15.00
N ALA A 94 0.87 -3.72 -14.89
CA ALA A 94 -0.46 -3.13 -14.74
C ALA A 94 -1.39 -3.47 -15.93
N GLY A 95 -0.83 -3.53 -17.14
CA GLY A 95 -1.57 -3.91 -18.35
C GLY A 95 -1.85 -5.41 -18.51
N SER A 96 -1.28 -6.27 -17.67
CA SER A 96 -1.37 -7.74 -17.83
C SER A 96 -1.74 -8.51 -16.56
N ILE A 97 -1.77 -7.87 -15.40
CA ILE A 97 -2.16 -8.50 -14.13
C ILE A 97 -3.65 -8.85 -14.11
N GLY A 98 -4.51 -7.99 -14.70
CA GLY A 98 -5.92 -8.27 -14.89
C GLY A 98 -6.15 -9.44 -15.84
N GLY A 99 -7.07 -10.35 -15.48
CA GLY A 99 -7.34 -11.57 -16.25
C GLY A 99 -6.33 -12.70 -16.00
N SER A 100 -5.28 -12.46 -15.20
CA SER A 100 -4.31 -13.49 -14.83
C SER A 100 -4.89 -14.47 -13.80
N PRO A 101 -4.34 -15.69 -13.67
CA PRO A 101 -4.67 -16.57 -12.56
C PRO A 101 -4.37 -15.95 -11.19
N TYR A 102 -3.34 -15.10 -11.11
CA TYR A 102 -2.97 -14.41 -9.87
C TYR A 102 -4.07 -13.45 -9.41
N PHE A 103 -4.48 -12.50 -10.27
CA PHE A 103 -5.55 -11.57 -9.91
C PHE A 103 -6.92 -12.25 -9.77
N ASN A 104 -7.09 -13.46 -10.32
CA ASN A 104 -8.29 -14.27 -10.10
C ASN A 104 -8.52 -14.63 -8.63
N ILE A 105 -7.48 -14.60 -7.79
CA ILE A 105 -7.61 -14.81 -6.34
C ILE A 105 -8.61 -13.82 -5.73
N ASN A 106 -8.64 -12.56 -6.19
CA ASN A 106 -9.58 -11.56 -5.68
C ASN A 106 -11.05 -11.91 -5.91
N THR A 107 -11.36 -12.80 -6.86
CA THR A 107 -12.75 -13.26 -7.09
C THR A 107 -13.33 -14.05 -5.91
N THR A 108 -12.48 -14.43 -4.94
CA THR A 108 -12.90 -15.04 -3.67
C THR A 108 -13.44 -14.02 -2.65
N TYR A 109 -13.41 -12.72 -2.97
CA TYR A 109 -13.87 -11.63 -2.10
C TYR A 109 -15.13 -10.98 -2.66
N SER A 110 -16.14 -10.81 -1.81
CA SER A 110 -17.42 -10.17 -2.17
C SER A 110 -17.90 -9.19 -1.12
N ASP A 111 -18.67 -8.19 -1.54
CA ASP A 111 -19.35 -7.26 -0.63
C ASP A 111 -20.60 -7.89 0.03
N GLY A 112 -21.28 -7.10 0.87
CA GLY A 112 -22.50 -7.53 1.57
C GLY A 112 -23.71 -7.80 0.67
N ASN A 113 -23.66 -7.39 -0.60
CA ASN A 113 -24.68 -7.67 -1.63
C ASN A 113 -24.31 -8.88 -2.50
N GLY A 114 -23.16 -9.52 -2.25
CA GLY A 114 -22.64 -10.62 -3.05
C GLY A 114 -21.94 -10.18 -4.34
N THR A 115 -21.62 -8.90 -4.48
CA THR A 115 -20.82 -8.39 -5.61
C THR A 115 -19.36 -8.72 -5.36
N ALA A 116 -18.77 -9.55 -6.22
CA ALA A 116 -17.36 -9.94 -6.10
C ALA A 116 -16.42 -8.95 -6.81
N VAL A 117 -15.14 -8.95 -6.41
CA VAL A 117 -14.09 -8.48 -7.33
C VAL A 117 -14.09 -9.39 -8.55
N ILE A 118 -14.04 -8.81 -9.75
CA ILE A 118 -13.92 -9.59 -10.98
C ILE A 118 -12.47 -9.61 -11.43
N ASN A 119 -12.08 -10.65 -12.16
CA ASN A 119 -10.71 -10.81 -12.66
C ASN A 119 -10.39 -9.85 -13.82
N VAL A 120 -10.42 -8.55 -13.56
CA VAL A 120 -10.18 -7.47 -14.50
C VAL A 120 -9.44 -6.36 -13.78
N VAL A 121 -8.38 -5.86 -14.41
CA VAL A 121 -7.68 -4.62 -14.06
C VAL A 121 -7.48 -3.87 -15.36
N ASN A 122 -7.85 -2.60 -15.40
CA ASN A 122 -7.59 -1.76 -16.55
C ASN A 122 -6.43 -0.83 -16.23
N TYR A 123 -5.31 -0.94 -16.95
CA TYR A 123 -4.32 0.13 -16.94
C TYR A 123 -4.87 1.31 -17.73
N ALA A 124 -5.31 2.35 -17.01
CA ALA A 124 -6.13 3.42 -17.55
C ALA A 124 -5.33 4.67 -17.92
N GLY A 125 -4.08 4.81 -17.45
CA GLY A 125 -3.18 5.86 -17.89
C GLY A 125 -2.02 6.11 -16.93
N SER A 126 -1.16 7.06 -17.30
CA SER A 126 -0.13 7.56 -16.41
C SER A 126 0.25 9.01 -16.71
N THR A 127 0.93 9.62 -15.75
CA THR A 127 1.57 10.93 -15.89
C THR A 127 2.91 10.93 -15.18
N SER A 128 3.74 11.93 -15.49
CA SER A 128 4.99 12.19 -14.78
C SER A 128 4.90 13.46 -13.93
N ASP A 129 5.61 13.43 -12.81
CA ASP A 129 5.92 14.55 -11.93
C ASP A 129 7.44 14.57 -11.67
N ASP A 130 8.18 14.91 -12.73
CA ASP A 130 9.63 15.06 -12.77
C ASP A 130 10.12 16.35 -12.09
N GLY A 131 9.19 17.27 -11.82
CA GLY A 131 9.44 18.51 -11.08
C GLY A 131 9.43 18.34 -9.57
N TYR A 132 9.16 17.14 -9.05
CA TYR A 132 9.06 16.86 -7.62
C TYR A 132 8.09 17.82 -6.92
N SER A 133 6.82 17.84 -7.33
CA SER A 133 5.84 18.85 -6.86
C SER A 133 5.69 18.96 -5.33
N GLN A 134 6.09 17.93 -4.57
CA GLN A 134 6.09 17.88 -3.11
C GLN A 134 7.50 17.73 -2.50
N GLY A 135 8.55 17.95 -3.31
CA GLY A 135 9.96 17.76 -2.93
C GLY A 135 10.42 16.30 -2.92
N THR A 136 11.71 16.09 -2.63
CA THR A 136 12.31 14.74 -2.55
C THR A 136 12.11 14.08 -1.19
N ALA A 137 11.65 14.81 -0.17
CA ALA A 137 11.21 14.27 1.11
C ALA A 137 9.68 14.27 1.14
N LEU A 138 9.08 13.15 0.74
CA LEU A 138 7.65 12.99 0.58
C LEU A 138 7.02 12.53 1.90
N SER A 139 5.91 13.14 2.31
CA SER A 139 5.10 12.66 3.44
C SER A 139 3.85 11.97 2.92
N ASP A 140 3.11 11.27 3.78
CA ASP A 140 1.79 10.70 3.42
C ASP A 140 0.85 11.75 2.82
N ALA A 141 0.79 12.95 3.43
CA ALA A 141 0.01 14.07 2.90
C ALA A 141 0.57 14.60 1.57
N GLY A 142 1.89 14.51 1.37
CA GLY A 142 2.53 14.79 0.09
C GLY A 142 2.10 13.81 -1.00
N VAL A 143 2.03 12.50 -0.69
CA VAL A 143 1.51 11.48 -1.63
C VAL A 143 0.09 11.83 -2.07
N GLU A 144 -0.80 12.18 -1.13
CA GLU A 144 -2.15 12.66 -1.46
C GLU A 144 -2.10 13.93 -2.34
N GLY A 145 -1.21 14.87 -2.01
CA GLY A 145 -0.99 16.09 -2.78
C GLY A 145 -0.52 15.85 -4.22
N VAL A 146 0.29 14.83 -4.47
CA VAL A 146 0.72 14.40 -5.81
C VAL A 146 -0.48 13.92 -6.62
N VAL A 147 -1.34 13.09 -6.03
CA VAL A 147 -2.56 12.58 -6.67
C VAL A 147 -3.53 13.74 -6.97
N ALA A 148 -3.76 14.61 -5.98
CA ALA A 148 -4.61 15.78 -6.14
C ALA A 148 -4.09 16.74 -7.23
N GLY A 149 -2.77 16.92 -7.32
CA GLY A 149 -2.12 17.71 -8.36
C GLY A 149 -2.29 17.11 -9.76
N ALA A 150 -2.15 15.79 -9.90
CA ALA A 150 -2.36 15.10 -11.17
C ALA A 150 -3.80 15.23 -11.68
N ILE A 151 -4.78 15.11 -10.79
CA ILE A 151 -6.22 15.22 -11.11
C ILE A 151 -6.59 16.68 -11.43
N SER A 152 -6.27 17.63 -10.54
CA SER A 152 -6.63 19.05 -10.76
C SER A 152 -5.91 19.69 -11.94
N GLY A 153 -4.69 19.23 -12.25
CA GLY A 153 -3.96 19.65 -13.44
C GLY A 153 -4.50 19.06 -14.75
N GLY A 154 -5.53 18.21 -14.69
CA GLY A 154 -6.11 17.54 -15.86
C GLY A 154 -5.20 16.50 -16.51
N LYS A 155 -4.14 16.06 -15.82
CA LYS A 155 -3.20 15.05 -16.32
C LYS A 155 -3.78 13.63 -16.19
N LEU A 156 -4.58 13.40 -15.14
CA LEU A 156 -5.35 12.19 -14.91
C LEU A 156 -6.82 12.55 -14.61
N PRO A 157 -7.79 11.68 -14.95
CA PRO A 157 -9.19 11.93 -14.63
C PRO A 157 -9.46 11.77 -13.12
N ALA A 158 -10.55 12.34 -12.64
CA ALA A 158 -11.14 11.93 -11.36
C ALA A 158 -12.02 10.68 -11.61
N ASP A 159 -11.59 9.54 -11.10
CA ASP A 159 -12.19 8.22 -11.35
C ASP A 159 -12.54 7.52 -10.03
N SER A 160 -13.82 7.20 -9.85
CA SER A 160 -14.32 6.49 -8.66
C SER A 160 -13.93 5.01 -8.61
N LYS A 161 -13.44 4.46 -9.72
CA LYS A 161 -12.83 3.13 -9.80
C LYS A 161 -11.30 3.19 -9.83
N GLY A 162 -10.73 4.40 -9.74
CA GLY A 162 -9.31 4.65 -9.88
C GLY A 162 -8.52 4.23 -8.65
N VAL A 163 -7.39 3.56 -8.87
CA VAL A 163 -6.30 3.42 -7.90
C VAL A 163 -5.09 4.18 -8.44
N TYR A 164 -4.73 5.29 -7.80
CA TYR A 164 -3.62 6.15 -8.23
C TYR A 164 -2.35 5.75 -7.48
N PHE A 165 -1.43 5.09 -8.16
CA PHE A 165 -0.13 4.76 -7.62
C PHE A 165 0.84 5.91 -7.82
N VAL A 166 1.38 6.45 -6.72
CA VAL A 166 2.54 7.32 -6.73
C VAL A 166 3.78 6.43 -6.65
N LEU A 167 4.44 6.27 -7.80
CA LEU A 167 5.63 5.47 -7.96
C LEU A 167 6.84 6.40 -7.88
N THR A 168 7.65 6.30 -6.82
CA THR A 168 8.77 7.23 -6.63
C THR A 168 10.09 6.69 -7.15
N SER A 169 10.87 7.53 -7.83
CA SER A 169 12.25 7.20 -8.20
C SER A 169 13.13 7.03 -6.95
N ALA A 170 14.28 6.36 -7.10
CA ALA A 170 15.13 5.95 -5.97
C ALA A 170 15.70 7.13 -5.13
N ASP A 171 15.82 8.31 -5.73
CA ASP A 171 16.29 9.53 -5.06
C ASP A 171 15.24 10.17 -4.12
N VAL A 172 13.97 9.76 -4.20
CA VAL A 172 12.90 10.26 -3.33
C VAL A 172 12.83 9.44 -2.03
N ASN A 173 12.69 10.14 -0.91
CA ASN A 173 12.50 9.59 0.42
C ASN A 173 11.06 9.83 0.87
N GLU A 174 10.22 8.80 0.92
CA GLU A 174 9.00 8.88 1.73
C GLU A 174 9.40 8.79 3.22
N THR A 175 8.85 9.67 4.04
CA THR A 175 9.40 10.01 5.37
C THR A 175 8.68 9.34 6.53
N SER A 176 7.53 8.70 6.28
CA SER A 176 6.72 8.07 7.32
C SER A 176 7.14 6.63 7.64
N GLY A 177 7.90 5.97 6.75
CA GLY A 177 8.36 4.60 7.01
C GLY A 177 8.94 3.81 5.83
N PHE A 178 9.04 4.39 4.64
CA PHE A 178 9.68 3.71 3.50
C PHE A 178 11.10 3.24 3.86
N CYS A 179 11.48 2.05 3.38
CA CYS A 179 12.76 1.37 3.64
C CYS A 179 12.98 0.86 5.07
N THR A 180 12.05 1.09 6.00
CA THR A 180 12.25 0.71 7.43
C THR A 180 11.06 -0.04 8.01
N GLN A 181 9.85 0.34 7.62
CA GLN A 181 8.60 -0.24 8.12
C GLN A 181 7.81 -0.90 6.99
N TYR A 182 7.85 -0.31 5.80
CA TYR A 182 7.12 -0.78 4.62
C TYR A 182 7.84 -0.39 3.33
N CYS A 183 7.41 -0.98 2.22
CA CYS A 183 7.90 -0.71 0.88
C CYS A 183 6.86 -0.02 -0.02
N GLY A 184 5.60 -0.14 0.36
CA GLY A 184 4.45 0.57 -0.17
C GLY A 184 3.38 0.68 0.90
N TRP A 185 2.31 1.36 0.56
CA TRP A 185 1.06 1.35 1.32
C TRP A 185 -0.07 1.85 0.43
N HIS A 186 -1.29 1.44 0.72
CA HIS A 186 -2.50 1.99 0.11
C HIS A 186 -3.35 2.77 1.11
N GLY A 187 -4.25 3.59 0.59
CA GLY A 187 -5.16 4.37 1.40
C GLY A 187 -6.18 5.11 0.55
N HIS A 188 -6.95 5.95 1.23
CA HIS A 188 -7.98 6.74 0.58
C HIS A 188 -8.11 8.14 1.20
N GLY A 189 -8.54 9.10 0.40
CA GLY A 189 -8.69 10.49 0.81
C GLY A 189 -9.81 11.19 0.06
N THR A 190 -10.34 12.26 0.65
CA THR A 190 -11.34 13.10 -0.02
C THR A 190 -10.64 14.14 -0.88
N ILE A 191 -10.45 13.83 -2.16
CA ILE A 191 -9.81 14.71 -3.14
C ILE A 191 -10.91 15.35 -4.00
N PHE A 192 -11.02 16.68 -3.94
CA PHE A 192 -12.09 17.46 -4.59
C PHE A 192 -13.52 16.96 -4.31
N GLY A 193 -13.76 16.48 -3.07
CA GLY A 193 -15.07 15.98 -2.64
C GLY A 193 -15.39 14.55 -3.09
N ALA A 194 -14.45 13.87 -3.76
CA ALA A 194 -14.57 12.47 -4.13
C ALA A 194 -13.63 11.59 -3.28
N ASP A 195 -14.16 10.45 -2.84
CA ASP A 195 -13.41 9.43 -2.10
C ASP A 195 -12.45 8.68 -3.06
N THR A 196 -11.19 9.10 -3.06
CA THR A 196 -10.16 8.69 -4.04
C THR A 196 -9.19 7.69 -3.42
N LYS A 197 -8.87 6.61 -4.16
CA LYS A 197 -7.98 5.52 -3.71
C LYS A 197 -6.60 5.72 -4.28
N TYR A 198 -5.58 5.66 -3.44
CA TYR A 198 -4.22 5.87 -3.88
C TYR A 198 -3.25 5.01 -3.09
N ALA A 199 -2.08 4.79 -3.68
CA ALA A 199 -1.03 4.02 -3.06
C ALA A 199 0.32 4.71 -3.29
N PHE A 200 1.21 4.54 -2.33
CA PHE A 200 2.62 4.85 -2.48
C PHE A 200 3.38 3.55 -2.74
N VAL A 201 4.30 3.58 -3.70
CA VAL A 201 5.31 2.53 -3.88
C VAL A 201 6.65 3.18 -4.14
N GLY A 202 7.60 2.97 -3.23
CA GLY A 202 8.95 3.50 -3.36
C GLY A 202 9.86 2.56 -4.14
N ASN A 203 10.78 3.10 -4.94
CA ASN A 203 11.79 2.29 -5.61
C ASN A 203 12.81 1.70 -4.60
N PRO A 204 12.87 0.36 -4.45
CA PRO A 204 13.78 -0.35 -3.55
C PRO A 204 15.27 -0.14 -3.81
N ASP A 205 15.70 0.35 -4.98
CA ASP A 205 17.11 0.69 -5.24
C ASP A 205 17.66 1.70 -4.21
N ARG A 206 16.78 2.47 -3.55
CA ARG A 206 17.12 3.33 -2.42
C ARG A 206 17.61 2.56 -1.19
N CYS A 207 17.08 1.36 -0.99
CA CYS A 207 17.31 0.50 0.16
C CYS A 207 17.22 -1.00 -0.20
N PRO A 208 18.16 -1.52 -1.03
CA PRO A 208 18.05 -2.87 -1.58
C PRO A 208 17.87 -3.96 -0.51
N GLY A 209 18.51 -3.80 0.65
CA GLY A 209 18.42 -4.76 1.76
C GLY A 209 17.08 -4.80 2.51
N ALA A 210 16.16 -3.87 2.24
CA ALA A 210 14.87 -3.78 2.92
C ALA A 210 13.69 -4.20 2.02
N CYS A 211 13.70 -3.77 0.76
CA CYS A 211 12.54 -3.88 -0.14
C CYS A 211 12.80 -4.67 -1.42
N GLU A 212 13.99 -5.25 -1.61
CA GLU A 212 14.27 -6.19 -2.70
C GLU A 212 14.33 -7.62 -2.17
N ALA A 213 13.54 -8.50 -2.79
CA ALA A 213 13.61 -9.93 -2.50
C ALA A 213 14.92 -10.58 -3.01
N GLN A 214 15.58 -9.95 -3.97
CA GLN A 214 16.78 -10.44 -4.64
C GLN A 214 17.53 -9.29 -5.33
N ALA A 215 18.86 -9.38 -5.33
CA ALA A 215 19.74 -8.36 -5.93
C ALA A 215 19.77 -8.37 -7.46
N THR A 216 19.30 -9.43 -8.10
CA THR A 216 19.15 -9.51 -9.56
C THR A 216 17.70 -9.79 -9.85
N GLY A 217 17.02 -8.82 -10.46
CA GLY A 217 15.63 -8.95 -10.84
C GLY A 217 15.44 -9.76 -12.14
N PRO A 218 14.31 -10.48 -12.31
CA PRO A 218 14.01 -11.24 -13.52
C PRO A 218 13.98 -10.40 -14.82
N ASN A 219 13.74 -9.09 -14.73
CA ASN A 219 13.77 -8.17 -15.86
C ASN A 219 15.09 -7.39 -15.98
N GLY A 220 16.10 -7.71 -15.15
CA GLY A 220 17.40 -7.03 -15.16
C GLY A 220 17.42 -5.70 -14.40
N ASN A 221 16.31 -5.34 -13.73
CA ASN A 221 16.18 -4.15 -12.90
C ASN A 221 15.57 -4.56 -11.55
N ALA A 222 16.40 -4.74 -10.53
CA ALA A 222 15.99 -5.24 -9.22
C ALA A 222 15.01 -4.29 -8.52
N GLY A 223 15.24 -2.98 -8.58
CA GLY A 223 14.29 -1.98 -8.08
C GLY A 223 12.92 -2.08 -8.74
N ALA A 224 12.85 -2.11 -10.07
CA ALA A 224 11.58 -2.26 -10.80
C ALA A 224 10.87 -3.58 -10.47
N ASP A 225 11.61 -4.69 -10.36
CA ASP A 225 11.06 -6.00 -10.06
C ASP A 225 10.55 -6.09 -8.60
N GLY A 226 11.23 -5.43 -7.66
CA GLY A 226 10.75 -5.25 -6.30
C GLY A 226 9.47 -4.42 -6.26
N MET A 227 9.46 -3.27 -6.97
CA MET A 227 8.26 -2.45 -7.12
C MET A 227 7.10 -3.23 -7.74
N ALA A 228 7.35 -4.12 -8.70
CA ALA A 228 6.30 -4.95 -9.31
C ALA A 228 5.59 -5.81 -8.25
N SER A 229 6.35 -6.41 -7.33
CA SER A 229 5.76 -7.16 -6.22
C SER A 229 4.97 -6.30 -5.25
N ILE A 230 5.41 -5.07 -5.00
CA ILE A 230 4.73 -4.15 -4.08
C ILE A 230 3.47 -3.57 -4.74
N VAL A 231 3.52 -3.17 -6.02
CA VAL A 231 2.34 -2.73 -6.78
C VAL A 231 1.27 -3.81 -6.79
N ALA A 232 1.65 -5.08 -6.98
CA ALA A 232 0.71 -6.19 -6.86
C ALA A 232 0.11 -6.24 -5.45
N HIS A 233 0.94 -6.27 -4.40
CA HIS A 233 0.50 -6.27 -3.00
C HIS A 233 -0.53 -5.18 -2.72
N GLU A 234 -0.19 -3.92 -2.97
CA GLU A 234 -1.06 -2.79 -2.67
C GLU A 234 -2.34 -2.81 -3.53
N LEU A 235 -2.26 -3.32 -4.77
CA LEU A 235 -3.44 -3.46 -5.63
C LEU A 235 -4.42 -4.51 -5.07
N GLU A 236 -3.92 -5.68 -4.66
CA GLU A 236 -4.75 -6.75 -4.09
C GLU A 236 -5.49 -6.29 -2.83
N GLU A 237 -4.83 -5.49 -1.99
CA GLU A 237 -5.42 -4.91 -0.79
C GLU A 237 -6.42 -3.81 -1.14
N THR A 238 -6.03 -2.85 -1.99
CA THR A 238 -6.93 -1.76 -2.39
C THR A 238 -8.21 -2.26 -3.03
N VAL A 239 -8.20 -3.37 -3.78
CA VAL A 239 -9.42 -3.87 -4.43
C VAL A 239 -10.36 -4.61 -3.49
N THR A 240 -9.81 -5.26 -2.47
CA THR A 240 -10.59 -6.00 -1.47
C THR A 240 -10.95 -5.15 -0.26
N ASP A 241 -10.20 -4.10 0.02
CA ASP A 241 -10.43 -3.15 1.10
C ASP A 241 -10.05 -1.68 0.78
N PRO A 242 -10.70 -1.07 -0.22
CA PRO A 242 -10.39 0.29 -0.67
C PRO A 242 -10.54 1.39 0.41
N ASN A 243 -11.34 1.16 1.45
CA ASN A 243 -11.62 2.15 2.49
C ASN A 243 -11.11 1.72 3.88
N LEU A 244 -10.24 0.69 3.93
CA LEU A 244 -9.68 0.14 5.16
C LEU A 244 -10.78 -0.29 6.17
N ASN A 245 -11.91 -0.78 5.65
CA ASN A 245 -13.09 -1.19 6.40
C ASN A 245 -13.90 -2.34 5.75
N ALA A 246 -13.32 -3.11 4.82
CA ALA A 246 -13.97 -4.19 4.08
C ALA A 246 -13.43 -5.58 4.44
N TRP A 247 -12.26 -6.01 4.00
CA TRP A 247 -11.76 -7.37 4.22
C TRP A 247 -10.42 -7.40 4.95
N TYR A 248 -10.44 -7.76 6.23
CA TYR A 248 -9.24 -7.89 7.07
C TYR A 248 -9.50 -8.84 8.25
N ASP A 249 -8.43 -9.33 8.87
CA ASP A 249 -8.53 -10.19 10.05
C ASP A 249 -8.56 -9.41 11.37
N ARG A 250 -8.70 -10.09 12.52
CA ARG A 250 -8.81 -9.43 13.84
C ARG A 250 -7.59 -8.56 14.21
N ARG A 251 -6.44 -8.76 13.56
CA ARG A 251 -5.19 -8.02 13.77
C ARG A 251 -5.04 -6.89 12.76
N GLY A 252 -6.02 -6.68 11.89
CA GLY A 252 -5.97 -5.71 10.80
C GLY A 252 -5.04 -6.12 9.66
N GLU A 253 -4.73 -7.42 9.52
CA GLU A 253 -4.01 -7.91 8.33
C GLU A 253 -5.02 -8.06 7.17
N GLU A 254 -4.73 -7.40 6.05
CA GLU A 254 -5.48 -7.51 4.79
C GLU A 254 -5.05 -8.77 4.01
N ASN A 255 -5.59 -8.98 2.80
CA ASN A 255 -5.34 -10.21 2.04
C ASN A 255 -3.85 -10.40 1.66
N ALA A 256 -3.19 -9.38 1.13
CA ALA A 256 -1.78 -9.49 0.74
C ALA A 256 -0.85 -9.55 1.96
N ASP A 257 -1.16 -8.82 3.04
CA ASP A 257 -0.45 -8.90 4.33
C ASP A 257 -0.29 -10.33 4.85
N LYS A 258 -1.34 -11.16 4.78
CA LYS A 258 -1.27 -12.54 5.29
C LYS A 258 -0.23 -13.39 4.56
N CYS A 259 0.17 -12.97 3.37
CA CYS A 259 1.05 -13.69 2.47
C CYS A 259 2.34 -12.93 2.14
N ALA A 260 2.56 -11.81 2.81
CA ALA A 260 3.70 -10.93 2.59
C ALA A 260 5.02 -11.71 2.67
N TRP A 261 5.93 -11.40 1.74
CA TRP A 261 7.25 -11.99 1.59
C TRP A 261 7.27 -13.52 1.39
N THR A 262 6.15 -14.09 0.93
CA THR A 262 6.08 -15.50 0.54
C THR A 262 5.84 -15.65 -0.96
N TYR A 263 6.64 -16.49 -1.64
CA TYR A 263 6.67 -16.54 -3.11
C TYR A 263 6.16 -17.85 -3.71
N GLY A 264 5.76 -18.82 -2.90
CA GLY A 264 5.27 -20.12 -3.39
C GLY A 264 6.31 -20.87 -4.22
N THR A 265 5.87 -21.46 -5.34
CA THR A 265 6.77 -22.18 -6.26
C THR A 265 7.48 -21.18 -7.17
N ILE A 266 8.81 -21.25 -7.21
CA ILE A 266 9.66 -20.35 -8.01
C ILE A 266 10.43 -21.13 -9.09
N TYR A 267 10.87 -20.44 -10.14
CA TYR A 267 11.78 -20.93 -11.17
C TYR A 267 12.91 -19.93 -11.41
N ARG A 268 13.98 -20.37 -12.08
CA ARG A 268 15.10 -19.50 -12.50
C ARG A 268 14.88 -18.95 -13.89
N THR A 269 15.07 -17.66 -14.07
CA THR A 269 15.11 -16.99 -15.38
C THR A 269 16.48 -17.17 -16.05
N SER A 270 16.60 -16.73 -17.30
CA SER A 270 17.85 -16.83 -18.08
C SER A 270 19.01 -16.01 -17.51
N ASN A 271 18.72 -14.93 -16.77
CA ASN A 271 19.73 -14.14 -16.07
C ASN A 271 20.06 -14.65 -14.65
N GLY A 272 19.46 -15.80 -14.26
CA GLY A 272 19.71 -16.44 -12.98
C GLY A 272 18.88 -15.92 -11.81
N ALA A 273 18.04 -14.90 -12.01
CA ALA A 273 17.07 -14.42 -11.03
C ALA A 273 15.97 -15.46 -10.76
N TYR A 274 15.24 -15.29 -9.66
CA TYR A 274 14.01 -16.02 -9.38
C TYR A 274 12.79 -15.29 -9.94
N ALA A 275 11.82 -16.07 -10.41
CA ALA A 275 10.48 -15.62 -10.77
C ALA A 275 9.47 -16.69 -10.36
N ASN A 276 8.20 -16.34 -10.25
CA ASN A 276 7.13 -17.27 -9.93
C ASN A 276 5.88 -17.11 -10.81
N MET A 277 5.84 -16.08 -11.66
CA MET A 277 4.85 -15.97 -12.71
C MET A 277 5.38 -15.21 -13.92
N LYS A 278 4.77 -15.48 -15.09
CA LYS A 278 5.08 -14.80 -16.34
C LYS A 278 3.81 -14.16 -16.90
N LEU A 279 3.81 -12.85 -17.04
CA LEU A 279 2.68 -12.07 -17.57
C LEU A 279 3.12 -11.30 -18.81
N ALA A 280 2.36 -11.44 -19.90
CA ALA A 280 2.64 -10.79 -21.19
C ALA A 280 4.10 -10.91 -21.69
N GLY A 281 4.80 -12.00 -21.36
CA GLY A 281 6.18 -12.24 -21.77
C GLY A 281 7.25 -11.83 -20.76
N HIS A 282 6.90 -11.08 -19.71
CA HIS A 282 7.79 -10.66 -18.62
C HIS A 282 7.71 -11.62 -17.44
N ASP A 283 8.88 -11.95 -16.88
CA ASP A 283 9.00 -12.78 -15.69
C ASP A 283 8.93 -11.89 -14.45
N TYR A 284 8.18 -12.30 -13.43
CA TYR A 284 8.01 -11.54 -12.19
C TYR A 284 8.18 -12.46 -10.98
N LEU A 285 8.72 -11.90 -9.88
CA LEU A 285 8.72 -12.53 -8.57
C LEU A 285 7.76 -11.77 -7.67
N ILE A 286 6.54 -12.28 -7.53
CA ILE A 286 5.44 -11.57 -6.86
C ILE A 286 5.05 -12.30 -5.58
N GLN A 287 4.83 -11.57 -4.50
CA GLN A 287 4.30 -12.14 -3.26
C GLN A 287 2.99 -12.88 -3.54
N ARG A 288 2.72 -13.97 -2.81
CA ARG A 288 1.42 -14.65 -2.88
C ARG A 288 0.31 -13.74 -2.36
N ASN A 289 -0.93 -14.00 -2.77
CA ASN A 289 -2.11 -13.38 -2.18
C ASN A 289 -2.95 -14.41 -1.41
N TRP A 290 -3.68 -13.99 -0.38
CA TRP A 290 -4.58 -14.84 0.38
C TRP A 290 -5.84 -15.13 -0.43
N ALA A 291 -6.10 -16.41 -0.70
CA ALA A 291 -7.37 -16.86 -1.27
C ALA A 291 -8.40 -17.03 -0.16
N ASN A 292 -9.50 -16.29 -0.23
CA ASN A 292 -10.63 -16.40 0.68
C ASN A 292 -11.54 -17.59 0.32
N ALA A 293 -10.96 -18.78 0.24
CA ALA A 293 -11.64 -20.02 -0.12
C ALA A 293 -11.30 -21.14 0.88
N SER A 294 -12.30 -21.98 1.20
CA SER A 294 -12.16 -23.05 2.20
C SER A 294 -11.63 -22.54 3.56
N ALA A 295 -10.45 -22.98 4.01
CA ALA A 295 -9.82 -22.53 5.25
C ALA A 295 -8.90 -21.31 5.07
N GLY A 296 -8.80 -20.79 3.85
CA GLY A 296 -7.89 -19.71 3.49
C GLY A 296 -6.44 -20.19 3.31
N TYR A 297 -5.74 -19.66 2.29
CA TYR A 297 -4.37 -20.04 1.99
C TYR A 297 -3.68 -19.03 1.07
N CYS A 298 -2.36 -18.93 1.16
CA CYS A 298 -1.56 -18.13 0.24
C CYS A 298 -1.35 -18.83 -1.10
N ALA A 299 -1.74 -18.17 -2.19
CA ALA A 299 -1.72 -18.70 -3.55
C ALA A 299 -1.03 -17.76 -4.55
N LEU A 300 -0.64 -18.32 -5.70
CA LEU A 300 -0.25 -17.55 -6.90
C LEU A 300 -1.31 -17.63 -8.00
N SER A 301 -2.36 -18.41 -7.79
CA SER A 301 -3.41 -18.65 -8.77
C SER A 301 -4.69 -19.13 -8.08
N TYR A 302 -5.84 -18.76 -8.64
CA TYR A 302 -7.15 -19.32 -8.31
C TYR A 302 -7.90 -19.67 -9.60
#